data_AF-A0A2V7MN67-F1
#
_entry.id   AF-A0A2V7MN67-F1
#
_cell.length_a   1.000
_cell.length_b   1.000
_cell.length_c   1.000
_cell.angle_alpha   90.00
_cell.angle_beta   90.00
_cell.angle_gamma   90.00
#
_symmetry.space_group_name_H-M   'P 1'
#
loop_
_entity.id
_entity.type
_entity.pdbx_description
1 polymer ?
#
loop_
_entity_poly.entity_id
_entity_poly.type
_entity_poly.pdbx_seq_one_letter_code
_entity_poly.pdbx_strand_id
1 'polypeptide(L)'
;MSRGSHLALVVVLLAAAPAAAQSRSAQRLAAAQELIGRQQLDSADIDLAGALETAPYIMDSCWAYVWRGVLEYERGHYRLARLSFRRAFALYPEPGIRGLDTIAPGLATLFDGEFRAIRTFQKWDLDQPARWVTRPQLDYPRELRTRRLSGYAVVRMIVDTLGRVNEESIEIVDIPDSAFTRPVKQMMSHVVFSPARIGGKPVRSLVACKFNLTPPSPRDPVRLIERARVLVRTGLPDSALTLLDDALDPVNGATPAVRVYAELVRGTAWRAKHDTARAAGSVQLGLGHYYELQAQGVDFAPFLRSLADSLRLTARRD
;
A
#
# COMPACT_ATOMS: atom_id res chain seq x y z
N MET A 1 54.28 40.93 0.54
CA MET A 1 54.23 39.94 -0.56
C MET A 1 53.47 38.73 -0.07
N SER A 2 52.48 38.11 -0.72
CA SER A 2 51.59 38.42 -1.85
C SER A 2 50.65 37.21 -1.94
N ARG A 3 49.36 37.46 -2.24
CA ARG A 3 48.27 36.52 -2.60
C ARG A 3 47.66 35.75 -1.41
N GLY A 4 46.43 36.01 -0.96
CA GLY A 4 45.23 36.45 -1.69
C GLY A 4 44.56 35.24 -2.34
N SER A 5 43.74 34.53 -1.56
CA SER A 5 42.94 33.39 -2.02
C SER A 5 41.47 33.65 -1.71
N HIS A 6 40.88 34.57 -2.48
CA HIS A 6 39.43 34.68 -2.60
C HIS A 6 38.95 33.44 -3.36
N LEU A 7 38.45 32.44 -2.64
CA LEU A 7 37.66 31.36 -3.23
C LEU A 7 36.29 31.95 -3.58
N ALA A 8 36.11 32.19 -4.88
CA ALA A 8 34.89 32.70 -5.46
C ALA A 8 33.71 31.76 -5.12
N LEU A 9 32.71 32.36 -4.49
CA LEU A 9 31.39 31.79 -4.22
C LEU A 9 30.67 31.56 -5.56
N VAL A 10 30.76 30.36 -6.13
CA VAL A 10 29.91 30.00 -7.28
C VAL A 10 28.56 29.51 -6.74
N VAL A 11 27.74 30.46 -6.31
CA VAL A 11 26.29 30.30 -6.39
C VAL A 11 25.98 30.37 -7.88
N VAL A 12 25.25 29.38 -8.41
CA VAL A 12 24.68 29.51 -9.75
C VAL A 12 23.64 30.62 -9.68
N LEU A 13 24.10 31.85 -9.88
CA LEU A 13 23.29 32.99 -10.27
C LEU A 13 22.68 32.61 -11.61
N LEU A 14 21.36 32.36 -11.62
CA LEU A 14 20.57 32.66 -12.80
C LEU A 14 20.95 34.08 -13.25
N ALA A 15 21.35 34.19 -14.52
CA ALA A 15 21.92 35.37 -15.15
C ALA A 15 21.39 36.69 -14.59
N ALA A 16 22.31 37.58 -14.19
CA ALA A 16 22.00 38.96 -13.88
C ALA A 16 21.46 39.65 -15.15
N ALA A 17 20.14 39.66 -15.30
CA ALA A 17 19.45 40.61 -16.15
C ALA A 17 19.71 42.03 -15.62
N PRO A 18 19.70 43.08 -16.46
CA PRO A 18 19.90 44.45 -16.00
C PRO A 18 18.87 44.79 -14.92
N ALA A 19 19.30 45.51 -13.88
CA ALA A 19 18.50 45.84 -12.69
C ALA A 19 17.13 46.50 -12.97
N ALA A 20 16.93 47.05 -14.18
CA ALA A 20 15.68 47.64 -14.63
C ALA A 20 14.56 46.62 -14.94
N ALA A 21 14.83 45.31 -14.93
CA ALA A 21 13.85 44.26 -15.25
C ALA A 21 13.60 43.24 -14.12
N GLN A 22 14.22 43.39 -12.94
CA GLN A 22 13.97 42.51 -11.80
C GLN A 22 12.68 42.89 -11.07
N SER A 23 11.82 41.90 -10.80
CA SER A 23 10.61 42.07 -10.01
C SER A 23 10.94 42.59 -8.61
N ARG A 24 9.99 43.30 -7.97
CA ARG A 24 10.14 43.76 -6.57
C ARG A 24 10.43 42.60 -5.62
N SER A 25 9.86 41.42 -5.88
CA SER A 25 10.14 40.19 -5.12
C SER A 25 11.60 39.76 -5.27
N ALA A 26 12.16 39.76 -6.48
CA ALA A 26 13.55 39.37 -6.73
C ALA A 26 14.55 40.34 -6.09
N GLN A 27 14.26 41.64 -6.13
CA GLN A 27 15.08 42.66 -5.46
C GLN A 27 15.12 42.46 -3.94
N ARG A 28 13.96 42.23 -3.32
CA ARG A 28 13.86 41.93 -1.89
C ARG A 28 14.54 40.62 -1.51
N LEU A 29 14.42 39.59 -2.34
CA LEU A 29 15.08 38.30 -2.13
C LEU A 29 16.62 38.45 -2.15
N ALA A 30 17.15 39.21 -3.09
CA ALA A 30 18.59 39.49 -3.18
C ALA A 30 19.10 40.28 -1.97
N ALA A 31 18.35 41.31 -1.55
CA ALA A 31 18.66 42.09 -0.35
C ALA A 31 18.69 41.19 0.91
N ALA A 32 17.68 40.33 1.09
CA ALA A 32 17.64 39.40 2.21
C ALA A 32 18.85 38.45 2.25
N GLN A 33 19.31 37.94 1.10
CA GLN A 33 20.49 37.06 1.03
C GLN A 33 21.76 37.76 1.49
N GLU A 34 21.96 39.01 1.05
CA GLU A 34 23.09 39.84 1.48
C GLU A 34 23.04 40.13 2.98
N LEU A 35 21.85 40.44 3.51
CA LEU A 35 21.63 40.69 4.93
C LEU A 35 21.89 39.44 5.80
N ILE A 36 21.47 38.25 5.35
CA ILE A 36 21.79 36.97 6.01
C ILE A 36 23.30 36.76 6.05
N GLY A 37 23.99 36.97 4.93
CA GLY A 37 25.46 36.86 4.87
C GLY A 37 26.18 37.83 5.79
N ARG A 38 25.57 38.98 6.10
CA ARG A 38 26.06 39.98 7.07
C ARG A 38 25.57 39.76 8.51
N GLN A 39 24.86 38.66 8.79
CA GLN A 39 24.26 38.36 10.10
C GLN A 39 23.22 39.42 10.57
N GLN A 40 22.61 40.15 9.63
CA GLN A 40 21.54 41.12 9.89
C GLN A 40 20.15 40.47 9.74
N LEU A 41 19.86 39.52 10.64
CA LEU A 41 18.74 38.59 10.49
C LEU A 41 17.36 39.25 10.58
N ASP A 42 17.19 40.29 11.41
CA ASP A 42 15.88 40.96 11.56
C ASP A 42 15.49 41.75 10.32
N SER A 43 16.47 42.44 9.70
CA SER A 43 16.25 43.13 8.42
C SER A 43 15.98 42.13 7.29
N ALA A 44 16.69 40.99 7.29
CA ALA A 44 16.45 39.93 6.31
C ALA A 44 15.02 39.35 6.38
N ASP A 45 14.46 39.20 7.59
CA ASP A 45 13.09 38.71 7.78
C ASP A 45 12.06 39.67 7.17
N ILE A 46 12.25 40.98 7.33
CA ILE A 46 11.39 42.02 6.74
C ILE A 46 11.41 41.92 5.21
N ASP A 47 12.60 41.78 4.62
CA ASP A 47 12.74 41.67 3.17
C ASP A 47 12.15 40.36 2.63
N LEU A 48 12.33 39.23 3.33
CA LEU A 48 11.72 37.95 2.95
C LEU A 48 10.20 37.96 3.08
N ALA A 49 9.66 38.60 4.11
CA ALA A 49 8.21 38.77 4.27
C ALA A 49 7.64 39.59 3.10
N GLY A 50 8.26 40.72 2.77
CA GLY A 50 7.83 41.53 1.64
C GLY A 50 8.05 40.86 0.28
N ALA A 51 9.08 40.01 0.14
CA ALA A 51 9.28 39.20 -1.07
C ALA A 51 8.13 38.20 -1.28
N LEU A 52 7.64 37.57 -0.20
CA LEU A 52 6.47 36.68 -0.24
C LEU A 52 5.17 37.44 -0.57
N GLU A 53 4.97 38.62 0.02
CA GLU A 53 3.78 39.45 -0.24
C GLU A 53 3.70 39.95 -1.68
N THR A 54 4.86 40.20 -2.28
CA THR A 54 4.96 40.78 -3.63
C THR A 54 5.33 39.77 -4.70
N ALA A 55 5.33 38.46 -4.39
CA ALA A 55 5.72 37.39 -5.30
C ALA A 55 4.72 37.22 -6.46
N PRO A 56 5.06 37.61 -7.71
CA PRO A 56 4.20 37.41 -8.87
C PRO A 56 4.11 35.94 -9.32
N TYR A 57 5.10 35.10 -8.98
CA TYR A 57 5.18 33.72 -9.44
C TYR A 57 5.38 32.73 -8.29
N ILE A 58 4.92 31.49 -8.48
CA ILE A 58 5.11 30.37 -7.54
C ILE A 58 6.60 30.15 -7.23
N MET A 59 7.46 30.33 -8.24
CA MET A 59 8.91 30.19 -8.09
C MET A 59 9.50 31.24 -7.13
N ASP A 60 9.00 32.48 -7.14
CA ASP A 60 9.48 33.54 -6.25
C ASP A 60 9.12 33.22 -4.79
N SER A 61 7.89 32.75 -4.57
CA SER A 61 7.44 32.27 -3.25
C SER A 61 8.25 31.07 -2.79
N CYS A 62 8.59 30.14 -3.69
CA CYS A 62 9.45 29.00 -3.38
C CYS A 62 10.82 29.47 -2.87
N TRP A 63 11.49 30.36 -3.62
CA TRP A 63 12.78 30.90 -3.23
C TRP A 63 12.71 31.68 -1.91
N ALA A 64 11.66 32.46 -1.68
CA ALA A 64 11.50 33.19 -0.44
C ALA A 64 11.31 32.24 0.76
N TYR A 65 10.57 31.13 0.60
CA TYR A 65 10.47 30.12 1.65
C TYR A 65 11.77 29.36 1.90
N VAL A 66 12.56 29.08 0.87
CA VAL A 66 13.92 28.54 1.04
C VAL A 66 14.75 29.47 1.91
N TRP A 67 14.86 30.74 1.53
CA TRP A 67 15.70 31.69 2.24
C TRP A 67 15.17 32.03 3.64
N ARG A 68 13.85 31.93 3.85
CA ARG A 68 13.28 31.95 5.20
C ARG A 68 13.70 30.74 6.02
N GLY A 69 13.81 29.57 5.40
CA GLY A 69 14.37 28.39 6.06
C GLY A 69 15.83 28.57 6.48
N VAL A 70 16.64 29.20 5.62
CA VAL A 70 18.04 29.56 5.93
C VAL A 70 18.11 30.56 7.09
N LEU A 71 17.32 31.64 7.01
CA LEU A 71 17.21 32.65 8.07
C LEU A 71 16.88 32.03 9.43
N GLU A 72 15.85 31.18 9.49
CA GLU A 72 15.44 30.53 10.73
C GLU A 72 16.48 29.54 11.25
N TYR A 73 17.28 28.94 10.36
CA TYR A 73 18.40 28.10 10.76
C TYR A 73 19.51 28.90 11.44
N GLU A 74 19.89 30.05 10.85
CA GLU A 74 20.86 30.99 11.43
C GLU A 74 20.42 31.51 12.80
N ARG A 75 19.10 31.72 12.98
CA ARG A 75 18.51 32.07 14.28
C ARG A 75 18.49 30.91 15.30
N GLY A 76 18.87 29.69 14.91
CA GLY A 76 18.77 28.48 15.73
C GLY A 76 17.35 27.89 15.84
N HIS A 77 16.39 28.42 15.09
CA HIS A 77 14.99 27.96 15.08
C HIS A 77 14.78 26.78 14.11
N TYR A 78 15.44 25.65 14.37
CA TYR A 78 15.46 24.49 13.45
C TYR A 78 14.07 23.95 13.06
N ARG A 79 13.06 24.05 13.95
CA ARG A 79 11.69 23.63 13.63
C ARG A 79 11.03 24.54 12.60
N LEU A 80 11.24 25.85 12.72
CA LEU A 80 10.75 26.85 11.76
C LEU A 80 11.49 26.72 10.42
N ALA A 81 12.82 26.49 10.47
CA ALA A 81 13.61 26.21 9.28
C ALA A 81 13.03 25.04 8.45
N ARG A 82 12.80 23.90 9.11
CA ARG A 82 12.17 22.71 8.49
C ARG A 82 10.79 23.02 7.91
N LEU A 83 9.96 23.78 8.63
CA LEU A 83 8.64 24.17 8.15
C LEU A 83 8.73 25.01 6.88
N SER A 84 9.63 25.99 6.85
CA SER A 84 9.87 26.85 5.67
C SER A 84 10.36 26.03 4.47
N PHE A 85 11.28 25.09 4.67
CA PHE A 85 11.71 24.20 3.58
C PHE A 85 10.57 23.33 3.06
N ARG A 86 9.75 22.72 3.95
CA ARG A 86 8.56 21.97 3.52
C ARG A 86 7.59 22.82 2.71
N ARG A 87 7.40 24.09 3.06
CA ARG A 87 6.57 25.02 2.27
C ARG A 87 7.17 25.28 0.89
N ALA A 88 8.48 25.51 0.80
CA ALA A 88 9.15 25.67 -0.48
C ALA A 88 8.94 24.45 -1.39
N PHE A 89 9.13 23.25 -0.86
CA PHE A 89 8.99 22.04 -1.66
C PHE A 89 7.55 21.70 -2.06
N ALA A 90 6.56 22.14 -1.27
CA ALA A 90 5.16 22.04 -1.66
C ALA A 90 4.84 22.90 -2.89
N LEU A 91 5.59 23.99 -3.11
CA LEU A 91 5.46 24.86 -4.29
C LEU A 91 6.28 24.33 -5.47
N TYR A 92 7.51 23.89 -5.23
CA TYR A 92 8.38 23.35 -6.27
C TYR A 92 9.24 22.19 -5.74
N PRO A 93 9.00 20.94 -6.19
CA PRO A 93 9.63 19.76 -5.62
C PRO A 93 11.14 19.65 -5.77
N GLU A 94 11.79 20.41 -6.66
CA GLU A 94 13.25 20.38 -6.89
C GLU A 94 13.85 21.76 -7.18
N PRO A 95 14.03 22.62 -6.17
CA PRO A 95 14.55 23.98 -6.40
C PRO A 95 16.04 24.03 -6.80
N GLY A 96 16.75 22.89 -6.88
CA GLY A 96 18.09 22.81 -7.46
C GLY A 96 19.20 23.48 -6.63
N ILE A 97 18.99 23.62 -5.32
CA ILE A 97 19.85 24.42 -4.43
C ILE A 97 21.12 23.65 -4.06
N ARG A 98 22.26 24.33 -4.11
CA ARG A 98 23.57 23.78 -3.76
C ARG A 98 24.32 24.78 -2.88
N GLY A 99 25.34 24.31 -2.17
CA GLY A 99 26.22 25.16 -1.38
C GLY A 99 25.62 25.67 -0.06
N LEU A 100 24.52 25.10 0.44
CA LEU A 100 23.94 25.53 1.72
C LEU A 100 24.92 25.43 2.90
N ASP A 101 25.82 24.44 2.88
CA ASP A 101 26.85 24.29 3.92
C ASP A 101 27.92 25.40 3.89
N THR A 102 28.02 26.18 2.81
CA THR A 102 28.88 27.38 2.78
C THR A 102 28.26 28.56 3.52
N ILE A 103 26.94 28.52 3.77
CA ILE A 103 26.22 29.52 4.55
C ILE A 103 26.33 29.14 6.03
N ALA A 104 25.87 27.93 6.37
CA ALA A 104 25.88 27.42 7.73
C ALA A 104 26.25 25.93 7.75
N PRO A 105 27.14 25.50 8.65
CA PRO A 105 27.50 24.08 8.76
C PRO A 105 26.27 23.24 9.14
N GLY A 106 25.93 22.24 8.32
CA GLY A 106 24.83 21.30 8.59
C GLY A 106 23.48 21.73 8.02
N LEU A 107 23.39 22.91 7.41
CA LEU A 107 22.18 23.40 6.76
C LEU A 107 21.78 22.53 5.58
N ALA A 108 22.74 22.09 4.75
CA ALA A 108 22.44 21.21 3.62
C ALA A 108 21.88 19.87 4.11
N THR A 109 22.41 19.35 5.21
CA THR A 109 21.92 18.08 5.80
C THR A 109 20.47 18.20 6.26
N LEU A 110 20.08 19.33 6.86
CA LEU A 110 18.69 19.56 7.28
C LEU A 110 17.77 19.73 6.05
N PHE A 111 18.18 20.54 5.07
CA PHE A 111 17.44 20.74 3.83
C PHE A 111 17.21 19.43 3.07
N ASP A 112 18.28 18.66 2.84
CA ASP A 112 18.24 17.37 2.16
C ASP A 112 17.37 16.35 2.91
N GLY A 113 17.36 16.41 4.24
CA GLY A 113 16.50 15.56 5.06
C GLY A 113 15.02 15.82 4.79
N GLU A 114 14.61 17.08 4.77
CA GLU A 114 13.22 17.46 4.47
C GLU A 114 12.86 17.17 3.00
N PHE A 115 13.79 17.42 2.08
CA PHE A 115 13.61 17.12 0.66
C PHE A 115 13.41 15.62 0.37
N ARG A 116 14.24 14.77 0.98
CA ARG A 116 14.13 13.30 0.84
C ARG A 116 12.85 12.74 1.42
N ALA A 117 12.29 13.40 2.44
CA ALA A 117 11.06 12.97 3.09
C ALA A 117 9.81 13.15 2.20
N ILE A 118 9.88 14.00 1.18
CA ILE A 118 8.74 14.32 0.31
C ILE A 118 8.97 13.91 -1.15
N ARG A 119 10.23 13.90 -1.62
CA ARG A 119 10.55 13.52 -2.99
C ARG A 119 10.30 12.04 -3.16
N THR A 120 9.63 11.70 -4.26
CA THR A 120 9.45 10.31 -4.66
C THR A 120 10.54 9.97 -5.66
N PHE A 121 11.42 9.05 -5.28
CA PHE A 121 12.56 8.62 -6.09
C PHE A 121 12.17 7.48 -7.01
N GLN A 122 12.77 7.46 -8.20
CA GLN A 122 12.60 6.40 -9.19
C GLN A 122 13.63 5.31 -8.95
N LYS A 123 13.40 4.11 -9.52
CA LYS A 123 14.28 2.96 -9.32
C LYS A 123 15.76 3.24 -9.63
N TRP A 124 16.05 4.07 -10.64
CA TRP A 124 17.42 4.42 -11.05
C TRP A 124 18.10 5.43 -10.11
N ASP A 125 17.35 6.13 -9.26
CA ASP A 125 17.91 7.06 -8.27
C ASP A 125 18.37 6.33 -7.00
N LEU A 126 18.03 5.05 -6.85
CA LEU A 126 18.14 4.31 -5.60
C LEU A 126 19.40 3.43 -5.56
N ASP A 127 20.16 3.54 -4.47
CA ASP A 127 21.23 2.59 -4.17
C ASP A 127 20.65 1.22 -3.77
N GLN A 128 19.54 1.24 -3.01
CA GLN A 128 18.81 0.03 -2.60
C GLN A 128 17.33 0.22 -2.88
N PRO A 129 16.74 -0.51 -3.84
CA PRO A 129 15.32 -0.41 -4.14
C PRO A 129 14.46 -1.08 -3.07
N ALA A 130 13.21 -0.63 -2.93
CA ALA A 130 12.23 -1.28 -2.09
C ALA A 130 11.99 -2.73 -2.53
N ARG A 131 11.91 -3.65 -1.57
CA ARG A 131 11.67 -5.08 -1.81
C ARG A 131 10.54 -5.60 -0.95
N TRP A 132 9.77 -6.55 -1.47
CA TRP A 132 8.69 -7.22 -0.75
C TRP A 132 9.20 -7.83 0.57
N VAL A 133 8.54 -7.49 1.66
CA VAL A 133 8.68 -8.22 2.94
C VAL A 133 7.54 -9.22 3.05
N THR A 134 6.31 -8.76 2.80
CA THR A 134 5.13 -9.62 2.71
C THR A 134 4.77 -9.83 1.24
N ARG A 135 4.56 -11.08 0.84
CA ARG A 135 4.11 -11.38 -0.54
C ARG A 135 2.66 -10.91 -0.72
N PRO A 136 2.31 -10.34 -1.89
CA PRO A 136 0.93 -9.98 -2.19
C PRO A 136 0.09 -11.26 -2.25
N GLN A 137 -0.92 -11.36 -1.38
CA GLN A 137 -1.88 -12.44 -1.40
C GLN A 137 -3.24 -11.87 -1.74
N LEU A 138 -3.71 -12.17 -2.95
CA LEU A 138 -5.03 -11.75 -3.39
C LEU A 138 -6.07 -12.70 -2.81
N ASP A 139 -6.98 -12.16 -2.01
CA ASP A 139 -8.24 -12.84 -1.71
C ASP A 139 -9.07 -12.89 -3.00
N TYR A 140 -8.99 -14.03 -3.67
CA TYR A 140 -9.53 -14.19 -5.01
C TYR A 140 -11.07 -14.11 -4.97
N PRO A 141 -11.70 -13.11 -5.61
CA PRO A 141 -13.15 -12.98 -5.58
C PRO A 141 -13.82 -14.20 -6.20
N ARG A 142 -14.91 -14.67 -5.58
CA ARG A 142 -15.60 -15.91 -5.97
C ARG A 142 -16.11 -15.87 -7.40
N GLU A 143 -16.57 -14.70 -7.85
CA GLU A 143 -17.11 -14.47 -9.19
C GLU A 143 -15.99 -14.63 -10.25
N LEU A 144 -14.81 -14.08 -9.97
CA LEU A 144 -13.64 -14.18 -10.85
C LEU A 144 -13.05 -15.58 -10.84
N ARG A 145 -13.07 -16.24 -9.67
CA ARG A 145 -12.67 -17.65 -9.51
C ARG A 145 -13.56 -18.57 -10.35
N THR A 146 -14.88 -18.39 -10.28
CA THR A 146 -15.87 -19.21 -11.01
C THR A 146 -15.71 -19.06 -12.52
N ARG A 147 -15.44 -17.84 -13.00
CA ARG A 147 -15.15 -17.55 -14.42
C ARG A 147 -13.76 -18.00 -14.87
N ARG A 148 -12.92 -18.51 -13.96
CA ARG A 148 -11.51 -18.89 -14.21
C ARG A 148 -10.70 -17.78 -14.87
N LEU A 149 -11.07 -16.52 -14.62
CA LEU A 149 -10.27 -15.40 -15.09
C LEU A 149 -8.89 -15.49 -14.47
N SER A 150 -7.86 -15.14 -15.24
CA SER A 150 -6.47 -15.13 -14.79
C SER A 150 -5.66 -14.20 -15.69
N GLY A 151 -4.42 -13.91 -15.30
CA GLY A 151 -3.52 -13.06 -16.08
C GLY A 151 -2.45 -12.46 -15.19
N TYR A 152 -2.03 -11.24 -15.50
CA TYR A 152 -1.09 -10.49 -14.70
C TYR A 152 -1.62 -9.07 -14.45
N ALA A 153 -1.32 -8.52 -13.28
CA ALA A 153 -1.53 -7.11 -13.00
C ALA A 153 -0.19 -6.38 -13.06
N VAL A 154 -0.21 -5.17 -13.61
CA VAL A 154 0.89 -4.20 -13.48
C VAL A 154 0.38 -3.04 -12.64
N VAL A 155 1.02 -2.83 -11.49
CA VAL A 155 0.62 -1.82 -10.52
C VAL A 155 1.78 -0.88 -10.25
N ARG A 156 1.49 0.42 -10.23
CA ARG A 156 2.41 1.48 -9.85
C ARG A 156 1.93 2.13 -8.56
N MET A 157 2.84 2.38 -7.63
CA MET A 157 2.48 2.97 -6.33
C MET A 157 3.67 3.68 -5.68
N ILE A 158 3.38 4.54 -4.71
CA ILE A 158 4.39 5.14 -3.85
C ILE A 158 4.52 4.32 -2.57
N VAL A 159 5.74 3.88 -2.30
CA VAL A 159 6.15 3.29 -1.02
C VAL A 159 6.84 4.36 -0.19
N ASP A 160 6.41 4.55 1.06
CA ASP A 160 6.95 5.56 1.95
C ASP A 160 8.28 5.15 2.61
N THR A 161 8.82 6.02 3.47
CA THR A 161 10.07 5.79 4.19
C THR A 161 9.98 4.68 5.25
N LEU A 162 8.76 4.24 5.60
CA LEU A 162 8.49 3.13 6.52
C LEU A 162 8.20 1.82 5.76
N GLY A 163 8.22 1.84 4.42
CA GLY A 163 7.93 0.68 3.59
C GLY A 163 6.43 0.39 3.45
N ARG A 164 5.55 1.35 3.77
CA ARG A 164 4.10 1.23 3.57
C ARG A 164 3.68 1.84 2.25
N VAL A 165 2.66 1.26 1.65
CA VAL A 165 2.05 1.76 0.40
C VAL A 165 1.07 2.88 0.74
N ASN A 166 1.17 4.00 0.04
CA ASN A 166 0.11 5.02 0.07
C ASN A 166 -1.05 4.57 -0.84
N GLU A 167 -2.21 4.28 -0.25
CA GLU A 167 -3.39 3.79 -0.98
C GLU A 167 -3.84 4.72 -2.10
N GLU A 168 -3.81 6.04 -1.89
CA GLU A 168 -4.19 7.04 -2.88
C GLU A 168 -3.24 7.05 -4.09
N SER A 169 -2.01 6.57 -3.91
CA SER A 169 -1.00 6.49 -4.96
C SER A 169 -1.09 5.23 -5.81
N ILE A 170 -1.96 4.27 -5.47
CA ILE A 170 -2.04 2.99 -6.17
C ILE A 170 -2.76 3.18 -7.51
N GLU A 171 -1.99 2.99 -8.58
CA GLU A 171 -2.41 3.08 -9.96
C GLU A 171 -2.31 1.71 -10.63
N ILE A 172 -3.42 1.27 -11.23
CA ILE A 172 -3.45 0.06 -12.04
C ILE A 172 -3.07 0.46 -13.47
N VAL A 173 -1.90 -0.01 -13.92
CA VAL A 173 -1.38 0.27 -15.26
C VAL A 173 -1.94 -0.71 -16.28
N ASP A 174 -2.04 -1.98 -15.90
CA ASP A 174 -2.59 -3.05 -16.74
C ASP A 174 -3.21 -4.15 -15.87
N ILE A 175 -4.32 -4.72 -16.33
CA ILE A 175 -5.06 -5.75 -15.59
C ILE A 175 -5.98 -6.53 -16.55
N PRO A 176 -6.15 -7.86 -16.38
CA PRO A 176 -6.88 -8.70 -17.35
C PRO A 176 -8.39 -8.45 -17.37
N ASP A 177 -8.97 -8.00 -16.26
CA ASP A 177 -10.40 -7.69 -16.13
C ASP A 177 -10.54 -6.60 -15.06
N SER A 178 -11.37 -5.59 -15.32
CA SER A 178 -11.53 -4.43 -14.42
C SER A 178 -12.10 -4.82 -13.05
N ALA A 179 -12.77 -5.98 -12.93
CA ALA A 179 -13.26 -6.50 -11.67
C ALA A 179 -12.15 -6.86 -10.68
N PHE A 180 -10.89 -7.03 -11.12
CA PHE A 180 -9.75 -7.20 -10.23
C PHE A 180 -9.27 -5.89 -9.59
N THR A 181 -9.67 -4.72 -10.11
CA THR A 181 -9.13 -3.42 -9.70
C THR A 181 -9.24 -3.18 -8.20
N ARG A 182 -10.44 -3.32 -7.64
CA ARG A 182 -10.68 -3.10 -6.20
C ARG A 182 -9.95 -4.14 -5.33
N PRO A 183 -10.09 -5.46 -5.58
CA PRO A 183 -9.33 -6.49 -4.86
C PRO A 183 -7.81 -6.28 -4.89
N VAL A 184 -7.25 -5.90 -6.04
CA VAL A 184 -5.82 -5.64 -6.18
C VAL A 184 -5.40 -4.40 -5.39
N LYS A 185 -6.17 -3.30 -5.44
CA LYS A 185 -5.88 -2.11 -4.63
C LYS A 185 -5.90 -2.41 -3.13
N GLN A 186 -6.91 -3.15 -2.67
CA GLN A 186 -7.01 -3.59 -1.27
C GLN A 186 -5.84 -4.48 -0.87
N MET A 187 -5.50 -5.48 -1.69
CA MET A 187 -4.32 -6.32 -1.45
C MET A 187 -3.04 -5.48 -1.33
N MET A 188 -2.85 -4.53 -2.26
CA MET A 188 -1.64 -3.70 -2.30
C MET A 188 -1.53 -2.71 -1.14
N SER A 189 -2.63 -2.21 -0.57
CA SER A 189 -2.58 -1.33 0.60
C SER A 189 -2.14 -2.04 1.88
N HIS A 190 -2.27 -3.37 1.95
CA HIS A 190 -1.84 -4.20 3.08
C HIS A 190 -0.43 -4.78 2.94
N VAL A 191 0.21 -4.60 1.78
CA VAL A 191 1.57 -5.08 1.55
C VAL A 191 2.59 -4.23 2.32
N VAL A 192 3.61 -4.91 2.85
CA VAL A 192 4.78 -4.26 3.45
C VAL A 192 6.01 -4.48 2.59
N PHE A 193 6.74 -3.39 2.34
CA PHE A 193 8.04 -3.36 1.69
C PHE A 193 9.14 -3.05 2.70
N SER A 194 10.36 -3.44 2.36
CA SER A 194 11.55 -2.82 2.93
C SER A 194 11.70 -1.43 2.30
N PRO A 195 12.02 -0.38 3.08
CA PRO A 195 12.19 0.96 2.54
C PRO A 195 13.29 1.02 1.50
N ALA A 196 13.08 1.81 0.45
CA ALA A 196 14.14 2.20 -0.48
C ALA A 196 15.18 3.07 0.24
N ARG A 197 16.44 3.03 -0.19
CA ARG A 197 17.54 3.82 0.41
C ARG A 197 18.44 4.49 -0.61
N ILE A 198 18.93 5.66 -0.24
CA ILE A 198 20.01 6.41 -0.88
C ILE A 198 21.01 6.83 0.20
N GLY A 199 22.29 6.51 0.04
CA GLY A 199 23.32 6.75 1.04
C GLY A 199 22.99 6.13 2.39
N GLY A 200 22.33 4.97 2.39
CA GLY A 200 21.86 4.28 3.60
C GLY A 200 20.63 4.89 4.28
N LYS A 201 20.12 6.06 3.85
CA LYS A 201 18.94 6.71 4.44
C LYS A 201 17.65 6.28 3.75
N PRO A 202 16.56 5.98 4.48
CA PRO A 202 15.28 5.59 3.88
C PRO A 202 14.63 6.77 3.14
N VAL A 203 14.07 6.49 1.96
CA VAL A 203 13.42 7.49 1.08
C VAL A 203 12.09 6.97 0.54
N ARG A 204 11.18 7.87 0.13
CA ARG A 204 9.96 7.49 -0.59
C ARG A 204 10.32 7.09 -2.02
N SER A 205 9.73 6.02 -2.53
CA SER A 205 10.04 5.53 -3.88
C SER A 205 8.80 5.17 -4.69
N LEU A 206 8.85 5.46 -5.99
CA LEU A 206 7.89 4.95 -6.95
C LEU A 206 8.25 3.50 -7.27
N VAL A 207 7.33 2.59 -7.01
CA VAL A 207 7.49 1.15 -7.26
C VAL A 207 6.49 0.73 -8.32
N ALA A 208 6.98 0.05 -9.35
CA ALA A 208 6.16 -0.66 -10.32
C ALA A 208 6.38 -2.16 -10.16
N CYS A 209 5.31 -2.91 -9.99
CA CYS A 209 5.36 -4.36 -9.87
C CYS A 209 4.42 -5.05 -10.84
N LYS A 210 4.89 -6.18 -11.38
CA LYS A 210 4.10 -7.12 -12.16
C LYS A 210 3.97 -8.41 -11.38
N PHE A 211 2.75 -8.91 -11.21
CA PHE A 211 2.49 -10.18 -10.54
C PHE A 211 1.30 -10.91 -11.18
N ASN A 212 1.27 -12.23 -11.01
CA ASN A 212 0.25 -13.07 -11.61
C ASN A 212 -1.02 -13.07 -10.75
N LEU A 213 -2.16 -12.95 -11.43
CA LEU A 213 -3.48 -13.18 -10.88
C LEU A 213 -3.90 -14.57 -11.31
N THR A 214 -3.74 -15.53 -10.41
CA THR A 214 -4.09 -16.92 -10.68
C THR A 214 -5.04 -17.39 -9.59
N PRO A 215 -6.19 -17.99 -9.95
CA PRO A 215 -7.07 -18.56 -8.94
C PRO A 215 -6.31 -19.62 -8.13
N PRO A 216 -6.61 -19.78 -6.84
CA PRO A 216 -6.01 -20.82 -6.04
C PRO A 216 -6.28 -22.19 -6.69
N SER A 217 -5.28 -23.07 -6.67
CA SER A 217 -5.44 -24.41 -7.20
C SER A 217 -6.63 -25.11 -6.53
N PRO A 218 -7.47 -25.83 -7.30
CA PRO A 218 -8.53 -26.65 -6.75
C PRO A 218 -7.98 -27.55 -5.64
N ARG A 219 -8.66 -27.55 -4.50
CA ARG A 219 -8.40 -28.46 -3.38
C ARG A 219 -9.28 -29.69 -3.52
N ASP A 220 -8.81 -30.82 -3.02
CA ASP A 220 -9.60 -32.04 -2.95
C ASP A 220 -10.78 -31.86 -1.95
N PRO A 221 -12.03 -31.84 -2.44
CA PRO A 221 -13.19 -31.59 -1.60
C PRO A 221 -13.41 -32.71 -0.58
N VAL A 222 -13.04 -33.95 -0.87
CA VAL A 222 -13.19 -35.08 0.07
C VAL A 222 -12.31 -34.86 1.29
N ARG A 223 -11.05 -34.50 1.08
CA ARG A 223 -10.10 -34.21 2.19
C ARG A 223 -10.56 -33.04 3.05
N LEU A 224 -11.15 -32.01 2.44
CA LEU A 224 -11.71 -30.87 3.18
C LEU A 224 -12.86 -31.32 4.09
N ILE A 225 -13.78 -32.15 3.58
CA ILE A 225 -14.91 -32.68 4.35
C ILE A 225 -14.43 -33.63 5.47
N GLU A 226 -13.44 -34.49 5.20
CA GLU A 226 -12.84 -35.36 6.22
C GLU A 226 -12.24 -34.55 7.38
N ARG A 227 -11.51 -33.49 7.05
CA ARG A 227 -10.95 -32.59 8.07
C ARG A 227 -12.04 -31.82 8.82
N ALA A 228 -13.10 -31.39 8.13
CA ALA A 228 -14.26 -30.78 8.76
C ALA A 228 -14.92 -31.72 9.79
N ARG A 229 -15.07 -33.01 9.47
CA ARG A 229 -15.62 -34.00 10.43
C ARG A 229 -14.77 -34.12 11.69
N VAL A 230 -13.45 -34.11 11.55
CA VAL A 230 -12.54 -34.11 12.70
C VAL A 230 -12.77 -32.86 13.55
N LEU A 231 -12.84 -31.68 12.93
CA LEU A 231 -13.08 -30.42 13.63
C LEU A 231 -14.42 -30.38 14.37
N VAL A 232 -15.49 -30.94 13.80
CA VAL A 232 -16.78 -31.07 14.50
C VAL A 232 -16.63 -31.91 15.78
N ARG A 233 -15.91 -33.04 15.71
CA ARG A 233 -15.69 -33.91 16.88
C ARG A 233 -14.82 -33.27 17.94
N THR A 234 -13.90 -32.39 17.55
CA THR A 234 -13.02 -31.65 18.48
C THR A 234 -13.65 -30.36 19.00
N GLY A 235 -14.93 -30.10 18.73
CA GLY A 235 -15.63 -28.91 19.24
C GLY A 235 -15.28 -27.61 18.50
N LEU A 236 -14.83 -27.68 17.25
CA LEU A 236 -14.52 -26.52 16.39
C LEU A 236 -15.48 -26.45 15.18
N PRO A 237 -16.80 -26.28 15.40
CA PRO A 237 -17.78 -26.34 14.32
C PRO A 237 -17.67 -25.16 13.34
N ASP A 238 -17.23 -23.98 13.77
CA ASP A 238 -17.05 -22.83 12.87
C ASP A 238 -15.97 -23.08 11.83
N SER A 239 -14.81 -23.58 12.26
CA SER A 239 -13.73 -23.98 11.34
C SER A 239 -14.15 -25.13 10.43
N ALA A 240 -14.99 -26.06 10.93
CA ALA A 240 -15.57 -27.11 10.09
C ALA A 240 -16.48 -26.54 9.00
N LEU A 241 -17.36 -25.59 9.34
CA LEU A 241 -18.25 -24.93 8.38
C LEU A 241 -17.46 -24.18 7.30
N THR A 242 -16.38 -23.48 7.66
CA THR A 242 -15.49 -22.84 6.68
C THR A 242 -14.88 -23.85 5.70
N LEU A 243 -14.40 -25.01 6.19
CA LEU A 243 -13.87 -26.06 5.31
C LEU A 243 -14.95 -26.67 4.41
N LEU A 244 -16.20 -26.74 4.87
CA LEU A 244 -17.33 -27.23 4.07
C LEU A 244 -17.77 -26.22 3.02
N ASP A 245 -17.69 -24.92 3.30
CA ASP A 245 -17.87 -23.87 2.29
C ASP A 245 -16.80 -23.94 1.22
N ASP A 246 -15.53 -24.12 1.62
CA ASP A 246 -14.43 -24.38 0.70
C ASP A 246 -14.69 -25.65 -0.13
N ALA A 247 -15.07 -26.78 0.50
CA ALA A 247 -15.31 -28.03 -0.20
C ALA A 247 -16.42 -27.95 -1.26
N LEU A 248 -17.47 -27.17 -0.98
CA LEU A 248 -18.59 -26.96 -1.89
C LEU A 248 -18.35 -25.87 -2.94
N ASP A 249 -17.21 -25.18 -2.87
CA ASP A 249 -16.88 -24.19 -3.88
C ASP A 249 -16.80 -24.83 -5.28
N PRO A 250 -17.46 -24.26 -6.31
CA PRO A 250 -17.45 -24.82 -7.66
C PRO A 250 -16.05 -25.09 -8.22
N VAL A 251 -15.03 -24.32 -7.79
CA VAL A 251 -13.65 -24.50 -8.26
C VAL A 251 -13.07 -25.86 -7.89
N ASN A 252 -13.51 -26.44 -6.77
CA ASN A 252 -13.03 -27.72 -6.25
C ASN A 252 -13.71 -28.91 -6.91
N GLY A 253 -14.71 -28.68 -7.77
CA GLY A 253 -15.28 -29.71 -8.63
C GLY A 253 -15.97 -30.85 -7.87
N ALA A 254 -16.56 -30.57 -6.71
CA ALA A 254 -17.28 -31.58 -5.91
C ALA A 254 -18.37 -32.26 -6.74
N THR A 255 -18.25 -33.59 -6.89
CA THR A 255 -19.24 -34.44 -7.55
C THR A 255 -20.56 -34.44 -6.75
N PRO A 256 -21.71 -34.81 -7.35
CA PRO A 256 -22.97 -34.89 -6.61
C PRO A 256 -22.88 -35.72 -5.32
N ALA A 257 -22.17 -36.86 -5.35
CA ALA A 257 -21.96 -37.69 -4.17
C ALA A 257 -21.11 -37.00 -3.08
N VAL A 258 -20.10 -36.23 -3.48
CA VAL A 258 -19.27 -35.44 -2.54
C VAL A 258 -20.08 -34.29 -1.94
N ARG A 259 -20.99 -33.67 -2.71
CA ARG A 259 -21.90 -32.63 -2.20
C ARG A 259 -22.86 -33.19 -1.14
N VAL A 260 -23.42 -34.37 -1.36
CA VAL A 260 -24.20 -35.10 -0.35
C VAL A 260 -23.39 -35.28 0.93
N TYR A 261 -22.16 -35.78 0.81
CA TYR A 261 -21.29 -35.97 1.97
C TYR A 261 -21.02 -34.66 2.72
N ALA A 262 -20.74 -33.58 2.01
CA ALA A 262 -20.53 -32.25 2.60
C ALA A 262 -21.78 -31.75 3.35
N GLU A 263 -22.98 -31.86 2.76
CA GLU A 263 -24.23 -31.39 3.38
C GLU A 263 -24.60 -32.18 4.65
N LEU A 264 -24.41 -33.50 4.63
CA LEU A 264 -24.63 -34.32 5.83
C LEU A 264 -23.68 -33.94 6.97
N VAL A 265 -22.41 -33.67 6.65
CA VAL A 265 -21.42 -33.19 7.64
C VAL A 265 -21.75 -31.76 8.10
N ARG A 266 -22.21 -30.88 7.20
CA ARG A 266 -22.69 -29.52 7.53
C ARG A 266 -23.83 -29.56 8.53
N GLY A 267 -24.77 -30.50 8.36
CA GLY A 267 -25.82 -30.78 9.33
C GLY A 267 -25.28 -31.12 10.73
N THR A 268 -24.26 -31.98 10.81
CA THR A 268 -23.62 -32.30 12.11
C THR A 268 -22.91 -31.10 12.73
N ALA A 269 -22.29 -30.24 11.91
CA ALA A 269 -21.60 -29.04 12.38
C ALA A 269 -22.58 -27.99 12.93
N TRP A 270 -23.70 -27.73 12.25
CA TRP A 270 -24.74 -26.83 12.74
C TRP A 270 -25.39 -27.34 14.03
N ARG A 271 -25.60 -28.66 14.13
CA ARG A 271 -26.11 -29.26 15.36
C ARG A 271 -25.14 -29.09 16.53
N ALA A 272 -23.83 -29.20 16.27
CA ALA A 272 -22.80 -28.91 17.28
C ALA A 272 -22.78 -27.41 17.70
N LYS A 273 -23.30 -26.51 16.87
CA LYS A 273 -23.55 -25.09 17.23
C LYS A 273 -24.91 -24.84 17.91
N HIS A 274 -25.71 -25.88 18.13
CA HIS A 274 -27.10 -25.76 18.61
C HIS A 274 -28.02 -24.95 17.68
N ASP A 275 -27.68 -24.82 16.39
CA ASP A 275 -28.53 -24.21 15.37
C ASP A 275 -29.36 -25.32 14.69
N THR A 276 -30.47 -25.70 15.34
CA THR A 276 -31.32 -26.83 14.92
C THR A 276 -31.98 -26.59 13.56
N ALA A 277 -32.36 -25.34 13.25
CA ALA A 277 -32.99 -24.99 11.98
C ALA A 277 -32.02 -25.20 10.80
N ARG A 278 -30.79 -24.70 10.88
CA ARG A 278 -29.80 -24.91 9.82
C ARG A 278 -29.31 -26.35 9.77
N ALA A 279 -29.22 -27.03 10.91
CA ALA A 279 -28.89 -28.44 10.96
C ALA A 279 -29.93 -29.28 10.19
N ALA A 280 -31.21 -29.08 10.48
CA ALA A 280 -32.31 -29.78 9.80
C ALA A 280 -32.31 -29.48 8.29
N GLY A 281 -32.14 -28.22 7.89
CA GLY A 281 -32.06 -27.83 6.49
C GLY A 281 -30.94 -28.52 5.72
N SER A 282 -29.72 -28.54 6.25
CA SER A 282 -28.59 -29.24 5.62
C SER A 282 -28.77 -30.75 5.57
N VAL A 283 -29.30 -31.36 6.65
CA VAL A 283 -29.59 -32.80 6.66
C VAL A 283 -30.66 -33.16 5.63
N GLN A 284 -31.73 -32.38 5.54
CA GLN A 284 -32.81 -32.61 4.57
C GLN A 284 -32.30 -32.50 3.14
N LEU A 285 -31.51 -31.46 2.83
CA LEU A 285 -30.89 -31.27 1.52
C LEU A 285 -29.97 -32.44 1.16
N GLY A 286 -29.09 -32.83 2.08
CA GLY A 286 -28.15 -33.94 1.88
C GLY A 286 -28.85 -35.28 1.68
N LEU A 287 -29.87 -35.59 2.49
CA LEU A 287 -30.65 -36.83 2.35
C LEU A 287 -31.51 -36.85 1.09
N GLY A 288 -32.08 -35.71 0.68
CA GLY A 288 -32.82 -35.61 -0.58
C GLY A 288 -31.96 -36.01 -1.77
N HIS A 289 -30.80 -35.36 -1.93
CA HIS A 289 -29.85 -35.69 -2.99
C HIS A 289 -29.25 -37.09 -2.86
N TYR A 290 -29.06 -37.59 -1.63
CA TYR A 290 -28.63 -38.96 -1.40
C TYR A 290 -29.62 -39.98 -2.03
N TYR A 291 -30.92 -39.84 -1.77
CA TYR A 291 -31.92 -40.76 -2.30
C TYR A 291 -32.13 -40.60 -3.80
N GLU A 292 -32.06 -39.37 -4.34
CA GLU A 292 -32.10 -39.12 -5.79
C GLU A 292 -30.98 -39.87 -6.51
N LEU A 293 -29.74 -39.76 -6.02
CA LEU A 293 -28.59 -40.45 -6.60
C LEU A 293 -28.66 -41.96 -6.41
N GLN A 294 -29.16 -42.43 -5.26
CA GLN A 294 -29.37 -43.86 -5.02
C GLN A 294 -30.39 -44.44 -6.00
N ALA A 295 -31.48 -43.72 -6.29
CA ALA A 295 -32.47 -44.13 -7.29
C ALA A 295 -31.90 -44.14 -8.72
N GLN A 296 -30.88 -43.33 -9.00
CA GLN A 296 -30.12 -43.35 -10.24
C GLN A 296 -29.05 -44.45 -10.30
N GLY A 297 -28.96 -45.32 -9.27
CA GLY A 297 -28.04 -46.45 -9.23
C GLY A 297 -26.64 -46.12 -8.72
N VAL A 298 -26.43 -44.96 -8.11
CA VAL A 298 -25.13 -44.61 -7.49
C VAL A 298 -24.93 -45.42 -6.21
N ASP A 299 -23.87 -46.24 -6.16
CA ASP A 299 -23.47 -46.93 -4.92
C ASP A 299 -22.58 -46.03 -4.07
N PHE A 300 -22.98 -45.84 -2.81
CA PHE A 300 -22.27 -45.02 -1.85
C PHE A 300 -21.36 -45.87 -0.96
N ALA A 301 -20.20 -45.31 -0.63
CA ALA A 301 -19.29 -45.95 0.31
C ALA A 301 -19.98 -46.27 1.65
N PRO A 302 -19.64 -47.39 2.32
CA PRO A 302 -20.31 -47.85 3.55
C PRO A 302 -20.42 -46.78 4.65
N PHE A 303 -19.38 -45.96 4.81
CA PHE A 303 -19.36 -44.91 5.82
C PHE A 303 -20.41 -43.81 5.57
N LEU A 304 -20.71 -43.51 4.30
CA LEU A 304 -21.66 -42.47 3.93
C LEU A 304 -23.10 -42.97 4.11
N ARG A 305 -23.35 -44.25 3.79
CA ARG A 305 -24.62 -44.92 4.10
C ARG A 305 -24.92 -44.88 5.59
N SER A 306 -23.94 -45.29 6.41
CA SER A 306 -24.06 -45.26 7.87
C SER A 306 -24.32 -43.86 8.42
N LEU A 307 -23.66 -42.83 7.86
CA LEU A 307 -23.90 -41.44 8.24
C LEU A 307 -25.33 -40.98 7.89
N ALA A 308 -25.80 -41.27 6.68
CA ALA A 308 -27.15 -40.93 6.24
C ALA A 308 -28.22 -41.61 7.11
N ASP A 309 -28.05 -42.90 7.41
CA ASP A 309 -28.97 -43.66 8.26
C ASP A 309 -29.01 -43.09 9.69
N SER A 310 -27.85 -42.78 10.27
CA SER A 310 -27.76 -42.17 11.61
C SER A 310 -28.47 -40.82 11.67
N LEU A 311 -28.29 -39.98 10.65
CA LEU A 311 -28.92 -38.65 10.60
C LEU A 311 -30.43 -38.74 10.37
N ARG A 312 -30.89 -39.66 9.51
CA ARG A 312 -32.31 -39.94 9.30
C ARG A 312 -33.00 -40.38 10.60
N LEU A 313 -32.37 -41.26 11.37
CA LEU A 313 -32.93 -41.73 12.64
C LEU A 313 -33.01 -40.60 13.67
N THR A 314 -32.02 -39.70 13.67
CA THR A 314 -32.03 -38.57 14.61
C THR A 314 -33.09 -37.53 14.23
N ALA A 315 -33.20 -37.19 12.95
CA ALA A 315 -34.20 -36.24 12.45
C ALA A 315 -35.66 -36.68 12.62
N ARG A 316 -35.92 -37.96 12.97
CA ARG A 316 -37.25 -38.47 13.34
C ARG A 316 -37.56 -38.35 14.83
N ARG A 317 -36.56 -38.08 15.66
CA ARG A 317 -36.67 -37.99 17.12
C ARG A 317 -36.76 -36.55 17.63
N ASP A 318 -36.29 -35.60 16.82
CA ASP A 318 -36.41 -34.15 17.01
C ASP A 318 -37.73 -33.64 16.40
#